data_AF-A0A9W4X0M4-F1
#
_entry.id   AF-A0A9W4X0M4-F1
#
_cell.length_a   1.000
_cell.length_b   1.000
_cell.length_c   1.000
_cell.angle_alpha   90.00
_cell.angle_beta   90.00
_cell.angle_gamma   90.00
#
_symmetry.space_group_name_H-M   'P 1'
#
loop_
_entity.id
_entity.type
_entity.pdbx_description
1 polymer ?
#
loop_
_entity_poly.entity_id
_entity_poly.type
_entity_poly.pdbx_seq_one_letter_code
_entity_poly.pdbx_strand_id
1 'polypeptide(L)' 'MTLAPSVVASFEWTIDAARELIRLPRENYDDFEGFAASPSQCRRKWYLLKYG' A
#
# COMPACT_ATOMS: atom_id res chain seq x y z
N MET A 1 -20.13 -14.29 -24.37
CA MET A 1 -19.94 -13.26 -23.32
C MET A 1 -19.05 -13.86 -22.26
N THR A 2 -17.80 -13.42 -22.16
CA THR A 2 -16.85 -13.91 -21.14
C THR A 2 -16.43 -12.71 -20.31
N LEU A 3 -16.83 -12.69 -19.03
CA LEU A 3 -16.35 -11.71 -18.06
C LEU A 3 -14.82 -11.83 -17.97
N ALA A 4 -14.09 -10.76 -18.29
CA ALA A 4 -12.68 -10.69 -17.98
C ALA A 4 -12.51 -10.79 -16.45
N PRO A 5 -11.60 -11.64 -15.94
CA PRO A 5 -11.30 -11.66 -14.52
C PRO A 5 -10.79 -10.27 -14.12
N SER A 6 -11.33 -9.73 -13.04
CA SER A 6 -10.89 -8.46 -12.47
C SER A 6 -9.46 -8.65 -11.93
N VAL A 7 -8.47 -8.53 -12.81
CA VAL A 7 -7.04 -8.58 -12.47
C VAL A 7 -6.73 -7.33 -11.67
N VAL A 8 -6.93 -7.41 -10.35
CA VAL A 8 -6.29 -6.48 -9.43
C VAL A 8 -4.81 -6.78 -9.53
N ALA A 9 -4.02 -5.91 -10.15
CA ALA A 9 -2.57 -6.05 -10.19
C ALA A 9 -2.05 -6.14 -8.75
N SER A 10 -1.39 -7.24 -8.42
CA SER A 10 -0.72 -7.40 -7.12
C SER A 10 0.43 -6.40 -7.06
N PHE A 11 0.28 -5.37 -6.22
CA PHE A 11 1.38 -4.45 -5.94
C PHE A 11 2.42 -5.18 -5.09
N GLU A 12 3.61 -5.39 -5.64
CA GLU A 12 4.75 -5.92 -4.90
C GLU A 12 5.41 -4.81 -4.07
N TRP A 13 5.47 -5.01 -2.76
CA TRP A 13 6.11 -4.06 -1.86
C TRP A 13 7.63 -4.19 -1.93
N THR A 14 8.28 -3.21 -2.54
CA THR A 14 9.74 -3.08 -2.44
C THR A 14 10.14 -2.72 -1.01
N ILE A 15 11.37 -3.08 -0.63
CA ILE A 15 11.92 -2.78 0.70
C ILE A 15 11.96 -1.27 0.93
N ASP A 16 12.31 -0.49 -0.09
CA ASP A 16 12.37 0.97 0.00
C ASP A 16 10.99 1.59 0.18
N ALA A 17 9.98 1.15 -0.57
CA ALA A 17 8.60 1.60 -0.39
C ALA A 17 8.08 1.26 1.03
N ALA A 18 8.40 0.08 1.55
CA ALA A 18 8.04 -0.30 2.92
C ALA A 18 8.75 0.59 3.98
N ARG A 19 10.00 0.98 3.73
CA ARG A 19 10.77 1.88 4.60
C ARG A 19 10.27 3.31 4.57
N GLU A 20 9.82 3.80 3.42
CA GLU A 20 9.19 5.11 3.34
C GLU A 20 7.82 5.08 4.03
N LEU A 21 7.05 4.02 3.81
CA LEU A 21 5.74 3.84 4.43
C LEU A 21 5.81 3.85 5.96
N ILE A 22 6.74 3.12 6.59
CA ILE A 22 6.86 3.07 8.06
C ILE A 22 7.28 4.41 8.70
N ARG A 23 7.89 5.31 7.91
CA ARG A 23 8.32 6.65 8.35
C ARG A 23 7.17 7.65 8.33
N LEU A 24 6.10 7.39 7.58
CA LEU A 24 4.95 8.28 7.54
C LEU A 24 4.22 8.31 8.90
N PRO A 25 3.89 9.50 9.41
CA PRO A 25 3.08 9.64 10.61
C PRO A 25 1.66 9.13 10.34
N ARG A 26 1.04 8.51 11.35
CA ARG A 26 -0.26 7.84 11.28
C ARG A 26 -1.41 8.71 10.74
N GLU A 27 -1.26 10.03 10.83
CA GLU A 27 -2.34 11.00 10.58
C GLU A 27 -2.36 11.56 9.16
N ASN A 28 -1.30 11.37 8.36
CA ASN A 28 -1.24 11.94 7.02
C ASN A 28 -1.68 10.89 5.98
N TYR A 29 -3.01 10.70 5.88
CA TYR A 29 -3.63 9.80 4.92
C TYR A 29 -3.47 10.26 3.46
N ASP A 30 -3.27 11.57 3.26
CA ASP A 30 -3.01 12.18 1.97
C ASP A 30 -1.57 11.92 1.45
N ASP A 31 -0.63 11.51 2.32
CA ASP A 31 0.76 11.19 1.91
C ASP A 31 0.88 9.87 1.15
N PHE A 32 -0.20 9.07 1.07
CA PHE A 32 -0.19 7.83 0.29
C PHE A 32 -0.33 8.07 -1.23
N GLU A 33 -0.59 9.31 -1.68
CA GLU A 33 -0.68 9.66 -3.11
C GLU A 33 0.64 9.44 -3.88
N GLY A 34 1.78 9.31 -3.19
CA GLY A 34 3.08 8.99 -3.81
C GLY A 34 3.33 7.50 -4.05
N PHE A 35 2.48 6.61 -3.56
CA PHE A 35 2.67 5.17 -3.70
C PHE A 35 1.86 4.64 -4.89
N ALA A 36 2.47 3.74 -5.67
CA ALA A 36 1.76 2.99 -6.71
C ALA A 36 0.78 1.95 -6.12
N ALA A 37 0.64 1.88 -4.80
CA ALA A 37 -0.35 1.08 -4.09
C ALA A 37 -1.56 1.94 -3.69
N SER A 38 -2.75 1.34 -3.69
CA SER A 38 -3.94 2.02 -3.18
C SER A 38 -3.77 2.39 -1.69
N PRO A 39 -4.41 3.49 -1.20
CA PRO A 39 -4.34 3.88 0.21
C PRO A 39 -4.70 2.76 1.20
N SER A 40 -5.66 1.90 0.84
CA SER A 40 -6.04 0.72 1.63
C SER A 40 -4.92 -0.33 1.73
N GLN A 41 -4.15 -0.55 0.65
CA GLN A 41 -2.99 -1.43 0.66
C GLN A 41 -1.85 -0.83 1.50
N CYS A 42 -1.60 0.47 1.36
CA CYS A 42 -0.64 1.22 2.18
C CYS A 42 -0.98 1.07 3.67
N ARG A 43 -2.24 1.30 4.07
CA ARG A 43 -2.68 1.16 5.47
C ARG A 43 -2.48 -0.27 6.00
N ARG A 44 -2.86 -1.28 5.21
CA ARG A 44 -2.70 -2.69 5.61
C ARG A 44 -1.22 -3.02 5.80
N LYS A 45 -0.37 -2.60 4.87
CA LYS A 45 1.08 -2.83 4.97
C LYS A 45 1.71 -2.07 6.13
N TRP A 46 1.33 -0.82 6.38
CA TRP A 46 1.80 -0.02 7.51
C TRP A 46 1.46 -0.68 8.84
N TYR A 47 0.23 -1.16 9.01
CA TYR A 47 -0.19 -1.86 10.23
C TYR A 47 0.63 -3.14 10.46
N LEU A 48 0.82 -3.93 9.40
CA LEU A 48 1.67 -5.12 9.47
C LEU A 48 3.13 -4.79 9.83
N LEU A 49 3.69 -3.70 9.31
CA LEU A 49 5.07 -3.29 9.60
C LEU A 49 5.26 -2.73 11.01
N LYS A 50 4.21 -2.15 11.62
CA LYS A 50 4.29 -1.56 12.97
C LYS A 50 3.96 -2.56 14.08
N TYR A 51 3.09 -3.54 13.82
CA TYR A 51 2.52 -4.42 14.85
C TYR A 51 2.62 -5.92 14.54
N GLY A 52 3.07 -6.31 13.35
CA GLY A 52 3.35 -7.71 12.99
C GLY A 52 4.79 -8.08 13.31
#